data_AF-A0A949JBB2-F1
#
_entry.id   AF-A0A949JBB2-F1
#
_cell.length_a   1.000
_cell.length_b   1.000
_cell.length_c   1.000
_cell.angle_alpha   90.00
_cell.angle_beta   90.00
_cell.angle_gamma   90.00
#
_symmetry.space_group_name_H-M   'P 1'
#
loop_
_entity.id
_entity.type
_entity.pdbx_description
1 polymer ?
#
loop_
_entity_poly.entity_id
_entity_poly.type
_entity_poly.pdbx_seq_one_letter_code
_entity_poly.pdbx_strand_id
1 'polypeptide(L)'
;MYEAGLTYSIIAGFMSIFLLFHSIKKEDESYFLFSLMFLIISWSGIEWALWLRGYNLFEMVFVPIVPLASYFVGWTIFIIYTAEKYFKRRDWIAFLLVLAFFIWISTFCMNCLVD
;
A
#
# COMPACT_ATOMS: atom_id res chain seq x y z
N MET A 1 7.72 -15.88 12.85
CA MET A 1 6.50 -15.33 12.19
C MET A 1 6.76 -13.97 11.53
N TYR A 2 7.50 -13.05 12.16
CA TYR A 2 7.90 -11.75 11.58
C TYR A 2 8.54 -11.84 10.18
N GLU A 3 9.56 -12.68 10.01
CA GLU A 3 10.31 -12.76 8.74
C GLU A 3 9.45 -13.30 7.60
N ALA A 4 8.55 -14.25 7.89
CA ALA A 4 7.61 -14.76 6.91
C ALA A 4 6.63 -13.67 6.47
N GLY A 5 6.06 -12.91 7.41
CA GLY A 5 5.15 -11.80 7.11
C GLY A 5 5.79 -10.71 6.23
N LEU A 6 7.04 -10.32 6.54
CA LEU A 6 7.78 -9.37 5.73
C LEU A 6 8.07 -9.92 4.32
N THR A 7 8.46 -11.19 4.22
CA THR A 7 8.73 -11.85 2.94
C THR A 7 7.48 -11.90 2.06
N TYR A 8 6.32 -12.29 2.61
CA TYR A 8 5.05 -12.28 1.89
C TYR A 8 4.64 -10.86 1.46
N SER A 9 4.92 -9.86 2.28
CA SER A 9 4.61 -8.46 1.97
C SER A 9 5.46 -7.96 0.80
N ILE A 10 6.74 -8.33 0.73
CA ILE A 10 7.62 -7.99 -0.40
C ILE A 10 7.14 -8.70 -1.68
N ILE A 11 6.80 -9.98 -1.60
CA ILE A 11 6.27 -10.75 -2.74
C ILE A 11 4.97 -10.11 -3.25
N ALA A 12 4.06 -9.73 -2.36
CA ALA A 12 2.84 -9.02 -2.72
C ALA A 12 3.14 -7.69 -3.43
N GLY A 13 4.17 -6.97 -3.01
CA GLY A 13 4.64 -5.75 -3.67
C GLY A 13 5.18 -6.00 -5.09
N PHE A 14 5.94 -7.07 -5.32
CA PHE A 14 6.35 -7.44 -6.68
C PHE A 14 5.15 -7.83 -7.55
N MET A 15 4.18 -8.54 -6.98
CA MET A 15 3.00 -8.98 -7.70
C MET A 15 2.09 -7.81 -8.09
N SER A 16 1.96 -6.80 -7.22
CA SER A 16 1.21 -5.59 -7.56
C SER A 16 1.81 -4.88 -8.77
N ILE A 17 3.13 -4.74 -8.82
CA ILE A 17 3.84 -4.10 -9.93
C ILE A 17 3.60 -4.88 -11.23
N PHE A 18 3.77 -6.21 -11.20
CA PHE A 18 3.58 -7.05 -12.38
C PHE A 18 2.15 -6.96 -12.93
N LEU A 19 1.15 -7.03 -12.04
CA LEU A 19 -0.25 -6.92 -12.39
C LEU A 19 -0.61 -5.54 -12.95
N LEU A 20 -0.01 -4.48 -12.41
CA LEU A 20 -0.22 -3.12 -12.89
C LEU A 20 0.30 -2.92 -14.32
N PHE A 21 1.50 -3.40 -14.63
CA PHE A 21 2.02 -3.32 -16.00
C PHE A 21 1.17 -4.14 -16.98
N HIS A 22 0.73 -5.32 -16.54
CA HIS A 22 -0.12 -6.17 -17.37
C HIS A 22 -1.51 -5.57 -17.58
N SER A 23 -2.07 -4.92 -16.56
CA SER A 23 -3.36 -4.21 -16.65
C SER A 23 -3.27 -3.08 -17.65
N ILE A 24 -2.22 -2.26 -17.60
CA ILE A 24 -2.00 -1.17 -18.57
C ILE A 24 -1.87 -1.72 -19.99
N LYS A 25 -1.10 -2.81 -20.18
CA LYS A 25 -0.86 -3.39 -21.51
C LYS A 25 -2.13 -3.97 -22.14
N LYS A 26 -3.01 -4.56 -21.34
CA LYS A 26 -4.26 -5.19 -21.81
C LYS A 26 -5.49 -4.30 -21.65
N GLU A 27 -5.33 -3.13 -21.04
CA GLU A 27 -6.42 -2.23 -20.61
C GLU A 27 -7.51 -2.97 -19.82
N ASP A 28 -7.10 -3.89 -18.95
CA ASP A 28 -8.00 -4.76 -18.20
C ASP A 28 -8.11 -4.30 -16.73
N GLU A 29 -9.31 -3.83 -16.39
CA GLU A 29 -9.68 -3.27 -15.09
C GLU A 29 -9.55 -4.30 -13.95
N SER A 30 -9.74 -5.59 -14.22
CA SER A 30 -9.64 -6.62 -13.19
C SER A 30 -8.21 -6.74 -12.68
N TYR A 31 -7.23 -6.78 -13.60
CA TYR A 31 -5.81 -6.81 -13.23
C TYR A 31 -5.38 -5.54 -12.50
N PHE A 32 -5.97 -4.39 -12.86
CA PHE A 32 -5.73 -3.13 -12.16
C PHE A 32 -6.23 -3.21 -10.71
N LEU A 33 -7.46 -3.67 -10.48
CA LEU A 33 -7.99 -3.85 -9.12
C LEU A 33 -7.16 -4.84 -8.30
N PHE A 34 -6.75 -5.97 -8.88
CA PHE A 34 -5.86 -6.90 -8.20
C PHE A 34 -4.51 -6.25 -7.85
N SER A 35 -3.93 -5.44 -8.75
CA SER A 35 -2.69 -4.73 -8.45
C SER A 35 -2.83 -3.83 -7.23
N LEU A 36 -3.94 -3.10 -7.11
CA LEU A 36 -4.24 -2.23 -5.97
C LEU A 36 -4.40 -3.03 -4.67
N MET A 37 -5.11 -4.16 -4.73
CA MET A 37 -5.26 -5.05 -3.56
C MET A 37 -3.91 -5.58 -3.07
N PHE A 38 -3.07 -6.07 -3.99
CA PHE A 38 -1.73 -6.58 -3.64
C PHE A 38 -0.83 -5.48 -3.08
N LEU A 39 -0.97 -4.25 -3.57
CA LEU A 39 -0.21 -3.12 -3.04
C LEU A 39 -0.62 -2.78 -1.59
N ILE A 40 -1.92 -2.75 -1.30
CA ILE A 40 -2.41 -2.50 0.07
C ILE A 40 -1.94 -3.61 1.03
N ILE A 41 -2.00 -4.87 0.61
CA ILE A 41 -1.50 -6.00 1.41
C ILE A 41 0.00 -5.87 1.66
N SER A 42 0.77 -5.48 0.64
CA SER A 42 2.21 -5.24 0.77
C SER A 42 2.49 -4.15 1.81
N TRP A 43 1.82 -3.01 1.70
CA TRP A 43 2.03 -1.86 2.58
C TRP A 43 1.59 -2.14 4.01
N SER A 44 0.41 -2.72 4.20
CA SER A 44 -0.10 -3.11 5.52
C SER A 44 0.77 -4.18 6.19
N GLY A 45 1.31 -5.14 5.42
CA GLY A 45 2.19 -6.17 5.97
C GLY A 45 3.59 -5.64 6.32
N ILE A 46 4.12 -4.68 5.54
CA ILE A 46 5.34 -3.94 5.90
C ILE A 46 5.11 -3.11 7.17
N GLU A 47 3.98 -2.40 7.25
CA GLU A 47 3.61 -1.65 8.44
C GLU A 47 3.53 -2.57 9.65
N TRP A 48 2.78 -3.68 9.56
CA TRP A 48 2.65 -4.64 10.66
C TRP A 48 4.00 -5.20 11.12
N ALA A 49 4.91 -5.48 10.18
CA ALA A 49 6.26 -5.92 10.52
C ALA A 49 6.98 -4.83 11.33
N LEU A 50 7.04 -3.59 10.82
CA LEU A 50 7.72 -2.50 11.53
C LEU A 50 7.07 -2.16 12.87
N TRP A 51 5.75 -2.30 12.93
CA TRP A 51 4.94 -2.13 14.13
C TRP A 51 5.32 -3.13 15.23
N LEU A 52 5.56 -4.40 14.90
CA LEU A 52 6.11 -5.40 15.85
C LEU A 52 7.50 -5.05 16.40
N ARG A 53 8.23 -4.13 15.76
CA ARG A 53 9.52 -3.61 16.24
C ARG A 53 9.39 -2.27 16.99
N GLY A 54 8.16 -1.80 17.23
CA GLY A 54 7.89 -0.53 17.90
C GLY A 54 7.97 0.69 16.99
N TYR A 55 7.99 0.50 15.66
CA TYR A 55 8.02 1.58 14.68
C TYR A 55 6.67 1.73 13.99
N ASN A 56 6.19 2.97 13.84
CA ASN A 56 4.98 3.28 13.09
C ASN A 56 5.38 3.84 11.72
N LEU A 57 5.29 3.05 10.65
CA LEU A 57 5.68 3.46 9.30
C LEU A 57 4.81 4.62 8.81
N PHE A 58 3.50 4.56 9.06
CA PHE A 58 2.59 5.58 8.56
C PHE A 58 2.81 6.92 9.27
N GLU A 59 3.12 6.93 10.56
CA GLU A 59 3.57 8.12 11.26
C GLU A 59 4.93 8.61 10.73
N MET A 60 5.86 7.69 10.48
CA MET A 60 7.17 7.99 9.89
C MET A 60 7.11 8.55 8.47
N VAL A 61 6.06 8.25 7.70
CA VAL A 61 5.81 8.84 6.38
C VAL A 61 5.45 10.33 6.50
N PHE A 62 4.82 10.74 7.60
CA PHE A 62 4.52 12.15 7.89
C PHE A 62 5.68 12.89 8.56
N VAL A 63 6.68 12.17 9.05
CA VAL A 63 8.00 12.70 9.42
C VAL A 63 8.86 12.78 8.14
N PRO A 64 9.78 13.75 7.97
CA PRO A 64 10.58 13.88 6.76
C PRO A 64 11.69 12.82 6.62
N ILE A 65 11.35 11.54 6.76
CA ILE A 65 12.21 10.40 6.46
C ILE A 65 12.09 10.14 4.96
N VAL A 66 12.92 10.88 4.20
CA VAL A 66 12.88 11.03 2.74
C VAL A 66 12.71 9.73 1.94
N PRO A 67 13.38 8.59 2.24
CA PRO A 67 13.29 7.39 1.40
C PRO A 67 11.92 6.72 1.45
N LEU A 68 11.26 6.77 2.60
CA LEU A 68 10.00 6.06 2.85
C LEU A 68 8.79 6.89 2.40
N ALA A 69 8.83 8.19 2.71
CA ALA A 69 7.80 9.12 2.26
C ALA A 69 7.77 9.24 0.73
N SER A 70 8.93 9.31 0.06
CA SER A 70 9.00 9.37 -1.40
C SER A 70 8.47 8.09 -2.07
N TYR A 71 8.68 6.92 -1.47
CA TYR A 71 8.14 5.66 -1.97
C TYR A 71 6.60 5.62 -1.90
N PHE A 72 6.02 5.91 -0.73
CA PHE A 72 4.56 5.87 -0.54
C PHE A 72 3.82 6.93 -1.36
N VAL A 73 4.30 8.18 -1.29
CA VAL A 73 3.69 9.29 -2.02
C VAL A 73 3.87 9.12 -3.52
N GLY A 74 5.06 8.70 -3.96
CA GLY A 74 5.36 8.46 -5.38
C GLY A 74 4.45 7.38 -5.98
N TRP A 75 4.29 6.25 -5.29
CA TRP A 75 3.40 5.17 -5.73
C TRP A 75 1.93 5.58 -5.75
N THR A 76 1.49 6.34 -4.74
CA THR A 76 0.10 6.83 -4.68
C THR A 76 -0.20 7.77 -5.85
N ILE A 77 0.70 8.72 -6.13
CA ILE A 77 0.57 9.63 -7.28
C ILE A 77 0.58 8.84 -8.59
N PHE A 78 1.47 7.84 -8.72
CA PHE A 78 1.56 7.01 -9.91
C PHE A 78 0.27 6.20 -10.16
N ILE A 79 -0.36 5.68 -9.11
CA ILE A 79 -1.66 5.00 -9.21
C ILE A 79 -2.75 5.97 -9.66
N ILE A 80 -2.83 7.17 -9.05
CA ILE A 80 -3.84 8.17 -9.43
C ILE A 80 -3.68 8.53 -10.91
N TYR A 81 -2.46 8.83 -11.34
CA TYR A 81 -2.16 9.16 -12.74
C TYR A 81 -2.52 8.02 -13.69
N THR A 82 -2.15 6.77 -13.36
CA THR A 82 -2.43 5.60 -14.19
C THR A 82 -3.94 5.33 -14.26
N ALA A 83 -4.64 5.44 -13.14
CA ALA A 83 -6.07 5.24 -13.07
C ALA A 83 -6.83 6.29 -13.88
N GLU A 84 -6.43 7.57 -13.82
CA GLU A 84 -7.05 8.63 -14.61
C GLU A 84 -6.79 8.49 -16.11
N LYS A 85 -5.62 7.98 -16.49
CA LYS A 85 -5.22 7.84 -17.90
C LYS A 85 -5.83 6.62 -18.59
N TYR A 86 -5.92 5.48 -17.90
CA TYR A 86 -6.27 4.19 -18.51
C TYR A 86 -7.54 3.56 -17.94
N PHE A 87 -8.00 3.96 -16.76
CA PHE A 87 -9.09 3.30 -16.03
C PHE A 87 -10.13 4.30 -15.51
N LYS A 88 -10.96 3.87 -14.54
CA LYS A 88 -12.03 4.69 -13.99
C LYS A 88 -11.56 5.43 -12.74
N ARG A 89 -12.06 6.67 -12.60
CA ARG A 89 -11.84 7.50 -11.40
C ARG A 89 -12.29 6.83 -10.10
N ARG A 90 -13.31 5.97 -10.18
CA ARG A 90 -13.88 5.28 -9.01
C ARG A 90 -12.87 4.39 -8.29
N ASP A 91 -11.94 3.78 -9.03
CA ASP A 91 -11.07 2.74 -8.49
C ASP A 91 -9.97 3.31 -7.60
N TRP A 92 -9.35 4.42 -8.00
CA TRP A 92 -8.35 5.08 -7.17
C TRP A 92 -8.96 5.78 -5.95
N ILE A 93 -10.20 6.27 -6.05
CA ILE A 93 -10.93 6.81 -4.89
C ILE A 93 -11.19 5.70 -3.87
N ALA A 94 -11.66 4.53 -4.32
CA ALA A 94 -11.85 3.38 -3.44
C ALA A 94 -10.53 2.94 -2.80
N PHE A 95 -9.44 2.90 -3.57
CA PHE A 95 -8.10 2.63 -3.05
C PHE A 95 -7.69 3.60 -1.93
N LEU A 96 -7.88 4.91 -2.13
CA LEU A 96 -7.54 5.91 -1.11
C LEU A 96 -8.39 5.79 0.16
N LEU A 97 -9.68 5.45 0.03
CA LEU A 97 -10.54 5.22 1.19
C LEU A 97 -10.07 4.02 2.01
N VAL A 98 -9.71 2.92 1.35
CA VAL A 98 -9.18 1.73 2.04
C VAL A 98 -7.82 2.04 2.66
N LEU A 99 -6.93 2.74 1.94
CA LEU A 99 -5.64 3.19 2.47
C LEU A 99 -5.81 4.05 3.74
N ALA A 100 -6.70 5.03 3.70
CA ALA A 100 -6.98 5.91 4.84
C ALA A 100 -7.52 5.11 6.05
N PHE A 101 -8.34 4.09 5.81
CA PHE A 101 -8.80 3.18 6.85
C PHE A 101 -7.65 2.40 7.51
N PHE A 102 -6.69 1.88 6.72
CA PHE A 102 -5.51 1.21 7.26
C PHE A 102 -4.60 2.15 8.05
N ILE A 103 -4.39 3.38 7.57
CA ILE A 103 -3.62 4.42 8.29
C ILE A 103 -4.30 4.75 9.62
N TRP A 104 -5.63 4.88 9.63
CA TRP A 104 -6.40 5.12 10.84
C TRP A 104 -6.22 3.98 11.85
N ILE A 105 -6.34 2.72 11.41
CA ILE A 105 -6.12 1.58 12.28
C ILE A 105 -4.69 1.57 12.81
N SER A 106 -3.67 1.77 11.98
CA SER A 106 -2.29 1.69 12.46
C SER A 106 -1.98 2.76 13.50
N THR A 107 -2.50 3.98 13.31
CA THR A 107 -2.24 5.13 14.20
C THR A 107 -2.98 5.01 15.53
N PHE A 108 -4.24 4.57 15.54
CA PHE A 108 -5.05 4.50 16.76
C PHE A 108 -5.00 3.15 17.47
N CYS A 109 -4.81 2.05 16.74
CA CYS A 109 -4.81 0.69 17.31
C CYS A 109 -3.44 0.27 17.88
N MET A 110 -2.39 1.08 17.68
CA MET A 110 -1.08 0.91 18.32
C MET A 110 -1.16 0.94 19.87
N ASN A 111 -2.14 1.68 20.40
CA ASN A 111 -2.45 1.72 21.83
C ASN A 111 -3.34 0.55 22.30
N CYS A 112 -3.86 -0.30 21.40
CA CYS A 112 -4.80 -1.38 21.74
C CYS A 112 -4.15 -2.75 21.97
N LEU A 113 -2.86 -2.90 21.67
CA LEU A 113 -2.10 -4.14 21.86
C LEU A 113 -1.16 -4.09 23.08
N VAL A 114 -1.20 -2.98 23.82
CA VAL A 114 -0.62 -2.85 25.15
C VAL A 114 -1.75 -3.02 26.16
N ASP A 115 -2.29 -4.23 26.23
CA ASP A 115 -2.98 -4.82 27.40
C ASP A 115 -2.78 -6.34 27.36
#